data_AF-A0A267DKK8-F1
#
_entry.id   AF-A0A267DKK8-F1
#
_cell.length_a   1.000
_cell.length_b   1.000
_cell.length_c   1.000
_cell.angle_alpha   90.00
_cell.angle_beta   90.00
_cell.angle_gamma   90.00
#
_symmetry.space_group_name_H-M   'P 1'
#
loop_
_entity.id
_entity.type
_entity.pdbx_description
1 polymer ?
#
loop_
_entity_poly.entity_id
_entity_poly.type
_entity_poly.pdbx_seq_one_letter_code
_entity_poly.pdbx_strand_id
1 'polypeptide(L)'
;MPQVEPPTQCLKLRGMWSPDNGQCDKARLAAELARKAPQDSILHVDSLAMGGEGFVYALFRSKKDAGVTRNAVHAHFFDGTLVTARYMTFDKYCQRFPEKVDEFKTLLGSN
;
A
#
# COMPACT_ATOMS: atom_id res chain seq x y z
N MET A 1 4.71 24.87 8.39
CA MET A 1 5.59 23.89 7.74
C MET A 1 5.03 23.64 6.35
N PRO A 2 5.82 23.68 5.26
CA PRO A 2 5.27 23.39 3.94
C PRO A 2 4.72 21.97 3.94
N GLN A 3 3.42 21.83 3.67
CA GLN A 3 2.82 20.52 3.42
C GLN A 3 3.43 19.99 2.12
N VAL A 4 4.49 19.18 2.23
CA VAL A 4 5.03 18.47 1.08
C VAL A 4 3.96 17.49 0.66
N GLU A 5 3.25 17.85 -0.41
CA GLU A 5 2.18 17.01 -0.93
C GLU A 5 2.79 15.66 -1.33
N PRO A 6 2.17 14.53 -0.92
CA PRO A 6 2.70 13.22 -1.25
C PRO A 6 2.84 13.09 -2.77
N PRO A 7 3.98 12.58 -3.29
CA PRO A 7 4.23 12.58 -4.72
C PRO A 7 3.25 11.66 -5.47
N THR A 8 2.77 10.61 -4.80
CA THR A 8 1.93 9.58 -5.40
C THR A 8 0.89 9.05 -4.41
N GLN A 9 -0.13 8.40 -4.96
CA GLN A 9 -1.24 7.74 -4.26
C GLN A 9 -1.01 6.24 -4.02
N CYS A 10 0.18 5.73 -4.36
CA CYS A 10 0.51 4.31 -4.25
C CYS A 10 1.65 4.11 -3.25
N LEU A 11 1.48 3.13 -2.36
CA LEU A 11 2.49 2.77 -1.38
C LEU A 11 3.00 1.34 -1.60
N LYS A 12 4.31 1.19 -1.41
CA LYS A 12 4.97 -0.11 -1.25
C LYS A 12 5.40 -0.24 0.20
N LEU A 13 4.87 -1.25 0.88
CA LEU A 13 5.22 -1.60 2.24
C LEU A 13 6.09 -2.86 2.25
N ARG A 14 7.12 -2.86 3.09
CA ARG A 14 8.01 -3.99 3.36
C ARG A 14 7.93 -4.33 4.83
N GLY A 15 7.98 -5.62 5.15
CA GLY A 15 8.03 -6.11 6.54
C GLY A 15 6.66 -6.34 7.19
N MET A 16 5.55 -6.12 6.47
CA MET A 16 4.22 -6.52 6.96
C MET A 16 3.94 -8.02 6.79
N TRP A 17 4.68 -8.69 5.91
CA TRP A 17 4.54 -10.12 5.66
C TRP A 17 5.87 -10.68 5.18
N SER A 18 6.12 -11.96 5.47
CA SER A 18 7.24 -12.73 4.94
C SER A 18 6.72 -14.02 4.33
N PRO A 19 7.15 -14.40 3.11
CA PRO A 19 6.78 -15.67 2.50
C PRO A 19 7.22 -16.89 3.33
N ASP A 20 8.26 -16.75 4.15
CA ASP A 20 8.74 -17.81 5.04
C ASP A 20 7.78 -18.11 6.20
N ASN A 21 6.96 -17.13 6.61
CA ASN A 21 5.96 -17.29 7.68
C ASN A 21 4.64 -17.93 7.18
N GLY A 22 4.60 -18.39 5.92
CA GLY A 22 3.44 -19.04 5.32
C GLY A 22 2.59 -18.12 4.44
N GLN A 23 1.35 -18.54 4.18
CA GLN A 23 0.47 -17.88 3.22
C GLN A 23 0.10 -16.46 3.67
N CYS A 24 0.21 -15.50 2.74
CA CYS A 24 -0.17 -14.12 3.01
C CYS A 24 -1.68 -14.00 3.27
N ASP A 25 -2.04 -13.60 4.49
CA ASP A 25 -3.42 -13.24 4.81
C ASP A 25 -3.70 -11.80 4.35
N LYS A 26 -4.15 -11.68 3.10
CA LYS A 26 -4.51 -10.38 2.50
C LYS A 26 -5.59 -9.65 3.31
N ALA A 27 -6.53 -10.37 3.92
CA ALA A 27 -7.61 -9.76 4.70
C ALA A 27 -7.07 -9.13 5.99
N ARG A 28 -6.17 -9.82 6.68
CA ARG A 28 -5.48 -9.28 7.87
C ARG A 28 -4.64 -8.05 7.52
N LEU A 29 -3.90 -8.08 6.41
CA LEU A 29 -3.11 -6.93 5.94
C LEU A 29 -3.99 -5.73 5.59
N ALA A 30 -5.08 -5.97 4.86
CA ALA A 30 -6.03 -4.93 4.49
C ALA A 30 -6.69 -4.32 5.73
N ALA A 31 -7.06 -5.14 6.72
CA ALA A 31 -7.62 -4.66 7.99
C ALA A 31 -6.61 -3.80 8.77
N GLU A 32 -5.35 -4.22 8.87
CA GLU A 32 -4.32 -3.45 9.57
C GLU A 32 -4.05 -2.10 8.88
N LEU A 33 -4.02 -2.09 7.54
CA LEU A 33 -3.91 -0.85 6.77
C LEU A 33 -5.13 0.04 6.96
N ALA A 34 -6.34 -0.52 6.90
CA ALA A 34 -7.59 0.22 7.08
C ALA A 34 -7.69 0.88 8.45
N ARG A 35 -7.12 0.26 9.51
CA ARG A 35 -7.05 0.87 10.85
C ARG A 35 -6.15 2.10 10.93
N LYS A 36 -5.17 2.21 10.04
CA LYS A 36 -4.17 3.30 10.01
C LYS A 36 -4.42 4.31 8.88
N ALA A 37 -5.30 3.97 7.95
CA ALA A 37 -5.69 4.81 6.84
C ALA A 37 -6.94 5.64 7.19
N PRO A 38 -7.15 6.79 6.54
CA PRO A 38 -8.44 7.47 6.56
C PRO A 38 -9.57 6.55 6.06
N GLN A 39 -10.78 6.76 6.55
CA GLN A 39 -11.94 5.96 6.17
C GLN A 39 -12.19 6.01 4.65
N ASP A 40 -12.51 4.87 4.04
CA ASP A 40 -12.82 4.72 2.60
C ASP A 40 -11.74 5.25 1.64
N SER A 41 -10.51 5.35 2.13
CA SER A 41 -9.37 5.86 1.35
C SER A 41 -8.60 4.79 0.59
N ILE A 42 -8.71 3.52 0.98
CA ILE A 42 -8.01 2.41 0.35
C ILE A 42 -8.87 1.90 -0.81
N LEU A 43 -8.31 1.91 -2.03
CA LEU A 43 -8.97 1.39 -3.23
C LEU A 43 -8.58 -0.06 -3.52
N HIS A 44 -7.31 -0.42 -3.27
CA HIS A 44 -6.80 -1.75 -3.55
C HIS A 44 -5.63 -2.10 -2.63
N VAL A 45 -5.57 -3.34 -2.17
CA VAL A 45 -4.46 -3.89 -1.40
C VAL A 45 -4.12 -5.27 -1.94
N ASP A 46 -2.85 -5.48 -2.26
CA ASP A 46 -2.35 -6.80 -2.62
C ASP A 46 -0.93 -7.01 -2.09
N SER A 47 -0.49 -8.26 -2.09
CA SER A 47 0.81 -8.71 -1.61
C SER A 47 1.52 -9.50 -2.71
N LEU A 48 2.81 -9.25 -2.90
CA LEU A 48 3.65 -10.00 -3.82
C LEU A 48 4.96 -10.38 -3.14
N ALA A 49 5.34 -11.66 -3.25
CA ALA A 49 6.66 -12.13 -2.87
C ALA A 49 7.66 -11.83 -3.98
N MET A 50 8.75 -11.15 -3.66
CA MET A 50 9.85 -10.88 -4.60
C MET A 50 11.18 -11.09 -3.89
N GLY A 51 12.04 -11.98 -4.39
CA GLY A 51 13.38 -12.20 -3.86
C GLY A 51 13.42 -12.69 -2.40
N GLY A 52 12.46 -13.52 -2.00
CA GLY A 52 12.34 -14.02 -0.61
C GLY A 52 11.69 -13.04 0.36
N GLU A 53 11.27 -11.86 -0.11
CA GLU A 53 10.63 -10.85 0.73
C GLU A 53 9.15 -10.64 0.38
N GLY A 54 8.34 -10.43 1.41
CA GLY A 54 6.94 -10.09 1.26
C GLY A 54 6.73 -8.58 1.13
N PHE A 55 6.22 -8.15 -0.01
CA PHE A 55 5.85 -6.76 -0.23
C PHE A 55 4.33 -6.62 -0.28
N VAL A 56 3.83 -5.56 0.35
CA VAL A 56 2.42 -5.19 0.29
C VAL A 56 2.30 -3.90 -0.50
N TYR A 57 1.34 -3.86 -1.42
CA TYR A 57 1.09 -2.76 -2.34
C TYR A 57 -0.31 -2.25 -2.10
N ALA A 58 -0.42 -0.98 -1.75
CA ALA A 58 -1.70 -0.33 -1.51
C ALA A 58 -1.91 0.85 -2.45
N LEU A 59 -3.11 0.94 -3.02
CA LEU A 59 -3.59 2.06 -3.82
C LEU A 59 -4.61 2.84 -2.99
N PHE A 60 -4.44 4.15 -2.95
CA PHE A 60 -5.33 5.06 -2.23
C PHE A 60 -6.10 5.97 -3.18
N ARG A 61 -7.24 6.48 -2.73
CA ARG A 61 -8.11 7.40 -3.48
C ARG A 61 -7.42 8.72 -3.78
N SER A 62 -6.60 9.21 -2.86
CA SER A 62 -5.85 10.46 -3.04
C SER A 62 -4.40 10.35 -2.58
N LYS A 63 -3.55 11.23 -3.12
CA LYS A 63 -2.16 11.40 -2.66
C LYS A 63 -2.11 11.72 -1.18
N LYS A 64 -3.02 12.58 -0.69
CA LYS A 64 -3.10 12.99 0.71
C LYS A 64 -3.33 11.79 1.64
N ASP A 65 -4.27 10.91 1.27
CA ASP A 65 -4.58 9.73 2.09
C ASP A 65 -3.41 8.74 2.11
N ALA A 66 -2.72 8.57 0.98
CA ALA A 66 -1.48 7.80 0.92
C ALA A 66 -0.42 8.40 1.86
N GLY A 67 -0.30 9.73 1.93
CA GLY A 67 0.63 10.39 2.85
C GLY A 67 0.31 10.17 4.32
N VAL A 68 -0.96 10.31 4.71
CA VAL A 68 -1.43 10.05 6.07
C VAL A 68 -1.15 8.60 6.45
N THR A 69 -1.57 7.66 5.61
CA THR A 69 -1.39 6.22 5.86
C THR A 69 0.09 5.84 5.90
N ARG A 70 0.90 6.38 4.98
CA ARG A 70 2.35 6.18 4.97
C ARG A 70 2.96 6.61 6.29
N ASN A 71 2.61 7.78 6.81
CA ASN A 71 3.16 8.28 8.07
C ASN A 71 2.69 7.45 9.28
N ALA A 72 1.47 6.91 9.25
CA ALA A 72 0.94 6.08 10.32
C ALA A 72 1.52 4.64 10.35
N VAL A 73 1.90 4.10 9.19
CA VAL A 73 2.44 2.74 9.04
C VAL A 73 3.97 2.72 9.00
N HIS A 74 4.61 3.79 8.52
CA HIS A 74 6.06 3.87 8.43
C HIS A 74 6.69 3.87 9.82
N ALA A 75 7.70 3.00 10.00
CA ALA A 75 8.38 2.78 11.27
C ALA A 75 7.50 2.16 12.37
N HIS A 76 6.40 1.50 11.98
CA HIS A 76 5.62 0.67 12.90
C HIS A 76 6.16 -0.76 12.94
N PHE A 77 6.07 -1.44 14.08
CA PHE A 77 6.42 -2.86 14.17
C PHE A 77 5.19 -3.73 13.88
N PHE A 78 5.35 -4.71 13.00
CA PHE A 78 4.33 -5.73 12.73
C PHE A 78 5.00 -7.10 12.81
N ASP A 79 4.49 -7.96 13.71
CA ASP A 79 5.00 -9.32 13.93
C ASP A 79 6.52 -9.38 14.18
N GLY A 80 7.03 -8.43 14.99
CA GLY A 80 8.46 -8.30 15.30
C GLY A 80 9.33 -7.69 14.18
N THR A 81 8.76 -7.39 13.02
CA THR A 81 9.47 -6.79 11.88
C THR A 81 9.13 -5.30 11.74
N LEU A 82 10.13 -4.47 11.46
CA LEU A 82 9.93 -3.05 11.20
C LEU A 82 9.29 -2.84 9.82
N VAL A 83 8.09 -2.28 9.81
CA VAL A 83 7.37 -1.93 8.59
C VAL A 83 7.92 -0.64 8.01
N THR A 84 8.34 -0.70 6.75
CA THR A 84 8.79 0.47 6.01
C THR A 84 7.87 0.71 4.82
N ALA A 85 7.24 1.89 4.80
CA ALA A 85 6.43 2.35 3.67
C ALA A 85 7.21 3.34 2.80
N ARG A 86 7.20 3.11 1.47
CA ARG A 86 7.77 3.99 0.44
C ARG A 86 6.72 4.33 -0.61
N TYR A 87 6.81 5.53 -1.17
CA TYR A 87 6.00 5.92 -2.31
C TYR A 87 6.43 5.18 -3.57
N MET A 88 5.45 4.86 -4.41
CA MET A 88 5.66 4.27 -5.72
C MET A 88 4.81 4.99 -6.76
N THR A 89 5.30 5.11 -7.99
CA THR A 89 4.52 5.66 -9.09
C THR A 89 3.38 4.73 -9.48
N PHE A 90 2.27 5.30 -9.93
CA PHE A 90 1.12 4.54 -10.42
C PHE A 90 1.51 3.62 -11.58
N ASP A 91 2.36 4.08 -12.49
CA ASP A 91 2.87 3.27 -13.59
C ASP A 91 3.56 1.97 -13.13
N LYS A 92 4.42 2.05 -12.10
CA LYS A 92 5.06 0.87 -11.49
C LYS A 92 4.09 -0.01 -10.71
N TYR A 93 2.96 0.54 -10.27
CA TYR A 93 1.87 -0.24 -9.67
C TYR A 93 1.15 -1.05 -10.75
N CYS A 94 0.78 -0.40 -11.85
CA CYS A 94 0.13 -1.00 -13.00
C CYS A 94 0.99 -2.10 -13.65
N GLN A 95 2.31 -1.90 -13.76
CA GLN A 95 3.22 -2.93 -14.26
C GLN A 95 3.22 -4.22 -13.41
N ARG A 96 2.87 -4.15 -12.12
CA ARG A 96 2.77 -5.33 -11.25
C ARG A 96 1.42 -6.02 -11.30
N PHE A 97 0.36 -5.25 -11.52
CA PHE A 97 -1.02 -5.74 -11.57
C PHE A 97 -1.67 -5.31 -12.88
N PRO A 98 -1.18 -5.80 -14.04
CA PRO A 98 -1.68 -5.41 -15.35
C PRO A 98 -3.18 -5.70 -15.50
N GLU A 99 -3.66 -6.79 -14.90
CA GLU A 99 -5.07 -7.22 -14.94
C GLU A 99 -6.04 -6.30 -14.19
N LYS A 100 -5.52 -5.41 -13.33
CA LYS A 100 -6.32 -4.48 -12.52
C LYS A 100 -6.23 -3.03 -12.97
N VAL A 101 -5.41 -2.74 -13.99
CA VAL A 101 -5.12 -1.36 -14.42
C VAL A 101 -6.39 -0.61 -14.84
N ASP A 102 -7.28 -1.25 -15.57
CA ASP A 102 -8.51 -0.62 -16.04
C ASP A 102 -9.48 -0.34 -14.89
N GLU A 103 -9.54 -1.24 -13.90
CA GLU A 103 -10.30 -1.04 -12.66
C GLU A 103 -9.75 0.16 -11.88
N PHE A 104 -8.42 0.25 -11.72
CA PHE A 104 -7.79 1.37 -11.02
C PHE A 104 -8.00 2.70 -11.73
N LYS A 105 -7.88 2.74 -13.05
CA LYS A 105 -8.16 3.95 -13.84
C LYS A 105 -9.62 4.38 -13.69
N THR A 106 -10.55 3.43 -13.64
CA THR A 106 -11.97 3.72 -13.42
C THR A 106 -12.21 4.30 -12.02
N LEU A 107 -11.62 3.68 -10.99
CA LEU A 107 -11.74 4.14 -9.60
C LEU A 107 -11.12 5.53 -9.36
N LEU A 108 -10.06 5.87 -10.09
CA LEU A 108 -9.35 7.14 -9.97
C LEU A 108 -9.85 8.22 -10.93
N GLY A 109 -10.40 7.82 -12.07
CA GLY A 109 -10.95 8.68 -13.12
C GLY A 109 -12.44 8.95 -12.98
N SER A 110 -13.11 8.34 -11.99
CA SER A 110 -14.49 8.72 -11.61
C SER A 110 -14.46 10.04 -10.83
N ASN A 111 -14.26 11.15 -11.54
CA ASN A 111 -14.50 12.49 -11.01
C ASN A 111 -14.94 13.45 -12.12
#